data_AF-A0A1Y3VN60-F1
#
_entry.id   AF-A0A1Y3VN60-F1
#
_cell.length_a   1.000
_cell.length_b   1.000
_cell.length_c   1.000
_cell.angle_alpha   90.00
_cell.angle_beta   90.00
_cell.angle_gamma   90.00
#
_symmetry.space_group_name_H-M   'P 1'
#
loop_
_entity.id
_entity.type
_entity.pdbx_description
1 polymer ?
#
loop_
_entity_poly.entity_id
_entity_poly.type
_entity_poly.pdbx_seq_one_letter_code
_entity_poly.pdbx_strand_id
1 'polypeptide(L)'
;MGRVWLLLVAAVWCSGARAQDVILLRNAEEIRAEVREVTDTHLIYRLWDGPDEVLMLPRSEVFSVTYRNGTQDFFMTDRAVSAAAEYPWPAVTKSYRPGDLFDEDGVRGLVISVTDGGRHGLLLSLDQAELPWVGEANRQILAGTVEMISGWTEVRYAYHGGVALGTTDCSDGWNNRLRLLEALPSIGFALSDYPAFAWCEAKGAGWYLPSRDELKGLWDLFGDAVEDGKFSMGDYDALRNRFNACMARYGGDPYPRWPAFRFWSSTEKDAARGYGVDVGCRPEVVWRSHRKPYGTLRSEGESKATVWSVRAVHKF
;
A
#
# COMPACT_ATOMS: atom_id res chain seq x y z
N MET A 1 -39.18 33.94 -62.00
CA MET A 1 -38.07 33.07 -61.52
C MET A 1 -37.48 33.78 -60.29
N GLY A 2 -37.95 33.50 -59.08
CA GLY A 2 -37.40 32.47 -58.16
C GLY A 2 -36.39 33.15 -57.22
N ARG A 3 -36.38 33.04 -55.89
CA ARG A 3 -36.97 32.09 -54.93
C ARG A 3 -37.18 32.80 -53.59
N VAL A 4 -38.26 32.42 -52.92
CA VAL A 4 -38.59 32.71 -51.50
C VAL A 4 -37.60 31.97 -50.60
N TRP A 5 -37.01 32.63 -49.61
CA TRP A 5 -36.28 31.98 -48.53
C TRP A 5 -37.25 31.61 -47.41
N LEU A 6 -37.47 30.31 -47.24
CA LEU A 6 -38.23 29.72 -46.14
C LEU A 6 -37.41 29.77 -44.84
N LEU A 7 -37.98 30.38 -43.80
CA LEU A 7 -37.61 30.15 -42.40
C LEU A 7 -38.10 28.77 -41.99
N LEU A 8 -37.19 27.82 -41.80
CA LEU A 8 -37.46 26.53 -41.17
C LEU A 8 -37.31 26.68 -39.65
N VAL A 9 -38.44 26.80 -38.96
CA VAL A 9 -38.55 26.53 -37.53
C VAL A 9 -38.39 25.02 -37.35
N ALA A 10 -37.20 24.59 -36.93
CA ALA A 10 -37.01 23.22 -36.47
C ALA A 10 -37.67 23.09 -35.10
N ALA A 11 -38.78 22.36 -35.10
CA ALA A 11 -39.51 21.96 -33.90
C ALA A 11 -38.54 21.33 -32.88
N VAL A 12 -38.68 21.76 -31.63
CA VAL A 12 -38.14 21.07 -30.47
C VAL A 12 -38.84 19.71 -30.39
N TRP A 13 -38.14 18.67 -30.84
CA TRP A 13 -38.54 17.30 -30.56
C TRP A 13 -38.01 16.96 -29.18
N CYS A 14 -38.87 17.10 -28.17
CA CYS A 14 -38.72 16.40 -26.89
C CYS A 14 -38.90 14.90 -27.12
N SER A 15 -37.87 14.27 -27.68
CA SER A 15 -37.69 12.82 -27.58
C SER A 15 -37.16 12.56 -26.18
N GLY A 16 -37.89 11.79 -25.37
CA GLY A 16 -37.44 11.36 -24.05
C GLY A 16 -36.10 10.63 -24.15
N ALA A 17 -35.01 11.35 -23.94
CA ALA A 17 -33.69 10.79 -23.78
C ALA A 17 -33.69 10.01 -22.46
N ARG A 18 -33.89 8.70 -22.55
CA ARG A 18 -33.77 7.79 -21.43
C ARG A 18 -32.30 7.78 -21.00
N ALA A 19 -31.98 8.60 -20.01
CA ALA A 19 -31.20 8.17 -18.87
C ALA A 19 -30.13 7.09 -19.11
N GLN A 20 -29.03 7.44 -19.78
CA GLN A 20 -27.94 6.48 -19.99
C GLN A 20 -26.64 7.01 -19.40
N ASP A 21 -26.05 6.25 -18.50
CA ASP A 21 -24.68 6.44 -18.08
C ASP A 21 -23.77 5.61 -19.01
N VAL A 22 -22.56 6.11 -19.26
CA VAL A 22 -21.55 5.43 -20.07
C VAL A 22 -20.29 5.29 -19.23
N ILE A 23 -19.91 4.03 -18.98
CA ILE A 23 -18.67 3.68 -18.30
C ILE A 23 -17.62 3.44 -19.40
N LEU A 24 -16.61 4.29 -19.47
CA LEU A 24 -15.46 4.09 -20.36
C LEU A 24 -14.38 3.33 -19.58
N LEU A 25 -14.03 2.15 -20.06
CA LEU A 25 -12.95 1.33 -19.53
C LEU A 25 -11.59 1.81 -20.05
N ARG A 26 -10.51 1.44 -19.36
CA ARG A 26 -9.14 1.78 -19.77
C ARG A 26 -8.68 1.09 -21.06
N ASN A 27 -9.28 -0.05 -21.41
CA ASN A 27 -9.08 -0.71 -22.70
C ASN A 27 -9.85 -0.03 -23.85
N ALA A 28 -10.45 1.15 -23.60
CA ALA A 28 -11.30 1.91 -24.51
C ALA A 28 -12.64 1.24 -24.86
N GLU A 29 -13.04 0.20 -24.12
CA GLU A 29 -14.38 -0.37 -24.23
C GLU A 29 -15.40 0.50 -23.49
N GLU A 30 -16.59 0.63 -24.06
CA GLU A 30 -17.69 1.38 -23.48
C GLU A 30 -18.77 0.43 -22.98
N ILE A 31 -19.13 0.56 -21.71
CA ILE A 31 -20.26 -0.15 -21.11
C ILE A 31 -21.40 0.84 -20.93
N ARG A 32 -22.53 0.54 -21.56
CA ARG A 32 -23.80 1.26 -21.37
C ARG A 32 -24.52 0.71 -20.16
N ALA A 33 -24.70 1.55 -19.15
CA ALA A 33 -25.14 1.10 -17.84
C ALA A 33 -26.01 2.13 -17.10
N GLU A 34 -26.59 1.69 -16.00
CA GLU A 34 -27.05 2.54 -14.91
C GLU A 34 -26.08 2.37 -13.74
N VAL A 35 -25.33 3.42 -13.41
CA VAL A 35 -24.37 3.40 -12.29
C VAL A 35 -25.14 3.62 -10.98
N ARG A 36 -24.92 2.74 -10.01
CA ARG A 36 -25.62 2.77 -8.71
C ARG A 36 -24.75 3.37 -7.62
N GLU A 37 -23.49 2.94 -7.57
CA GLU A 37 -22.54 3.34 -6.54
C GLU A 37 -21.14 3.39 -7.13
N VAL A 38 -20.40 4.43 -6.76
CA VAL A 38 -18.98 4.57 -7.06
C VAL A 38 -18.25 4.69 -5.73
N THR A 39 -17.32 3.76 -5.48
CA THR A 39 -16.42 3.80 -4.33
C THR A 39 -14.97 3.88 -4.79
N ASP A 40 -14.03 4.02 -3.84
CA ASP A 40 -12.59 4.04 -4.14
C ASP A 40 -12.06 2.70 -4.67
N THR A 41 -12.79 1.59 -4.45
CA THR A 41 -12.32 0.23 -4.81
C THR A 41 -13.08 -0.38 -5.98
N HIS A 42 -14.36 -0.04 -6.13
CA HIS A 42 -15.21 -0.61 -7.16
C HIS A 42 -16.40 0.28 -7.53
N LEU A 43 -16.98 -0.03 -8.68
CA LEU A 43 -18.20 0.57 -9.19
C LEU A 43 -19.29 -0.51 -9.30
N ILE A 44 -20.48 -0.20 -8.82
CA ILE A 44 -21.66 -1.06 -8.92
C ILE A 44 -22.56 -0.51 -10.02
N TYR A 45 -22.93 -1.35 -10.98
CA TYR A 45 -23.75 -0.95 -12.11
C TYR A 45 -24.69 -2.06 -12.56
N ARG A 46 -25.67 -1.69 -13.38
CA ARG A 46 -26.53 -2.63 -14.11
C ARG A 46 -26.41 -2.35 -15.60
N LEU A 47 -26.35 -3.40 -16.43
CA LEU A 47 -26.35 -3.24 -17.88
C LEU A 47 -27.66 -2.62 -18.36
N TRP A 48 -27.57 -1.71 -19.32
CA TRP A 48 -28.73 -1.02 -19.85
C TRP A 48 -29.69 -1.95 -20.61
N ASP A 49 -29.15 -2.77 -21.52
CA ASP A 49 -29.90 -3.74 -22.35
C ASP A 49 -29.66 -5.20 -21.89
N GLY A 50 -29.22 -5.39 -20.64
CA GLY A 50 -28.86 -6.69 -20.08
C GLY A 50 -29.90 -7.26 -19.12
N PRO A 51 -29.63 -8.45 -18.55
CA PRO A 51 -30.41 -8.97 -17.44
C PRO A 51 -30.41 -7.98 -16.26
N ASP A 52 -31.43 -8.07 -15.40
CA ASP A 52 -31.56 -7.24 -14.19
C ASP A 52 -30.59 -7.70 -13.07
N GLU A 53 -29.33 -7.89 -13.45
CA GLU A 53 -28.24 -8.34 -12.61
C GLU A 53 -27.38 -7.15 -12.21
N VAL A 54 -27.04 -7.10 -10.92
CA VAL A 54 -26.13 -6.10 -10.37
C VAL A 54 -24.71 -6.60 -10.56
N LEU A 55 -23.91 -5.83 -11.29
CA LEU A 55 -22.54 -6.15 -11.65
C LEU A 55 -21.57 -5.24 -10.89
N MET A 56 -20.39 -5.78 -10.60
CA MET A 56 -19.30 -5.09 -9.90
C MET A 56 -18.11 -4.99 -10.84
N LEU A 57 -17.57 -3.79 -10.98
CA LEU A 57 -16.40 -3.49 -11.81
C LEU A 57 -15.30 -2.90 -10.92
N PRO A 58 -14.08 -3.45 -10.92
CA PRO A 58 -12.97 -2.86 -10.18
C PRO A 58 -12.70 -1.41 -10.60
N ARG A 59 -12.51 -0.52 -9.63
CA ARG A 59 -12.31 0.92 -9.86
C ARG A 59 -11.03 1.19 -10.67
N SER A 60 -10.07 0.27 -10.63
CA SER A 60 -8.82 0.29 -11.40
C SER A 60 -9.03 0.13 -12.91
N GLU A 61 -10.12 -0.49 -13.37
CA GLU A 61 -10.39 -0.73 -14.79
C GLU A 61 -11.16 0.41 -15.47
N VAL A 62 -11.74 1.31 -14.68
CA VAL A 62 -12.56 2.41 -15.16
C VAL A 62 -11.70 3.64 -15.48
N PHE A 63 -11.86 4.21 -16.68
CA PHE A 63 -11.24 5.46 -17.10
C PHE A 63 -12.12 6.67 -16.83
N SER A 64 -13.42 6.58 -17.11
CA SER A 64 -14.38 7.64 -16.76
C SER A 64 -15.81 7.12 -16.71
N VAL A 65 -16.68 7.82 -16.02
CA VAL A 65 -18.13 7.62 -16.08
C VAL A 65 -18.79 8.92 -16.52
N THR A 66 -19.49 8.87 -17.65
CA THR A 66 -20.35 9.96 -18.11
C THR A 66 -21.76 9.65 -17.69
N TYR A 67 -22.28 10.41 -16.73
CA TYR A 67 -23.65 10.24 -16.24
C TYR A 67 -24.67 10.86 -17.20
N ARG A 68 -25.91 10.40 -17.11
CA ARG A 68 -27.07 10.92 -17.86
C ARG A 68 -27.17 12.45 -17.93
N ASN A 69 -26.90 13.13 -16.82
CA ASN A 69 -27.01 14.59 -16.72
C ASN A 69 -25.84 15.34 -17.41
N GLY A 70 -24.93 14.60 -18.05
CA GLY A 70 -23.76 15.13 -18.72
C GLY A 70 -22.58 15.43 -17.80
N THR A 71 -22.72 15.26 -16.46
CA THR A 71 -21.53 15.27 -15.60
C THR A 71 -20.69 14.04 -15.87
N GLN A 72 -19.38 14.23 -15.80
CA GLN A 72 -18.43 13.18 -16.05
C GLN A 72 -17.47 13.09 -14.87
N ASP A 73 -17.37 11.90 -14.28
CA ASP A 73 -16.29 11.58 -13.36
C ASP A 73 -15.13 11.01 -14.17
N PHE A 74 -14.01 11.73 -14.14
CA PHE A 74 -12.79 11.22 -14.70
C PHE A 74 -12.06 10.43 -13.64
N PHE A 75 -11.88 9.16 -13.98
CA PHE A 75 -11.10 8.22 -13.23
C PHE A 75 -9.74 8.11 -13.89
N MET A 76 -9.08 9.26 -13.99
CA MET A 76 -7.65 9.29 -14.17
C MET A 76 -7.10 8.37 -13.10
N THR A 77 -6.28 7.39 -13.48
CA THR A 77 -5.33 6.92 -12.49
C THR A 77 -4.60 8.18 -12.10
N ASP A 78 -4.74 8.65 -10.86
CA ASP A 78 -3.89 9.73 -10.37
C ASP A 78 -2.46 9.32 -10.71
N ARG A 79 -1.94 9.91 -11.78
CA ARG A 79 -0.56 9.86 -12.22
C ARG A 79 0.13 8.48 -12.34
N ALA A 80 -0.53 7.32 -12.37
CA ALA A 80 0.19 6.04 -12.51
C ALA A 80 0.57 5.63 -13.96
N VAL A 81 0.67 6.59 -14.88
CA VAL A 81 1.42 6.41 -16.16
C VAL A 81 2.61 7.39 -16.27
N SER A 82 2.83 8.27 -15.28
CA SER A 82 4.10 9.01 -15.17
C SER A 82 5.14 8.30 -14.28
N ALA A 83 4.71 7.40 -13.39
CA ALA A 83 5.58 6.80 -12.38
C ALA A 83 6.48 5.65 -12.90
N ALA A 84 6.07 4.95 -13.97
CA ALA A 84 6.92 3.91 -14.57
C ALA A 84 8.18 4.49 -15.25
N ALA A 85 8.13 5.76 -15.68
CA ALA A 85 9.28 6.52 -16.17
C ALA A 85 10.05 7.28 -15.05
N GLU A 86 9.54 7.28 -13.81
CA GLU A 86 10.11 8.00 -12.66
C GLU A 86 10.79 7.06 -11.64
N TYR A 87 10.38 5.79 -11.58
CA TYR A 87 11.03 4.78 -10.75
C TYR A 87 12.38 4.35 -11.35
N PRO A 88 13.48 4.34 -10.59
CA PRO A 88 14.80 3.96 -11.08
C PRO A 88 14.93 2.43 -11.17
N TRP A 89 14.32 1.84 -12.20
CA TRP A 89 14.38 0.40 -12.44
C TRP A 89 15.82 -0.06 -12.70
N PRO A 90 16.32 -1.08 -11.98
CA PRO A 90 17.64 -1.64 -12.25
C PRO A 90 17.58 -2.51 -13.51
N ALA A 91 18.73 -2.70 -14.17
CA ALA A 91 18.82 -3.69 -15.23
C ALA A 91 18.65 -5.13 -14.67
N VAL A 92 17.84 -5.96 -15.34
CA VAL A 92 17.60 -7.37 -14.96
C VAL A 92 18.00 -8.31 -16.09
N THR A 93 19.09 -9.04 -15.90
CA THR A 93 19.71 -9.92 -16.93
C THR A 93 19.23 -11.37 -16.89
N LYS A 94 18.61 -11.81 -15.78
CA LYS A 94 18.12 -13.18 -15.58
C LYS A 94 16.81 -13.20 -14.78
N SER A 95 16.14 -14.36 -14.79
CA SER A 95 14.96 -14.57 -13.94
C SER A 95 15.35 -14.96 -12.51
N TYR A 96 14.62 -14.41 -11.55
CA TYR A 96 14.77 -14.68 -10.12
C TYR A 96 13.61 -15.47 -9.55
N ARG A 97 13.81 -16.08 -8.38
CA ARG A 97 12.79 -16.72 -7.55
C ARG A 97 12.81 -16.11 -6.14
N PRO A 98 11.67 -16.14 -5.42
CA PRO A 98 11.67 -15.78 -4.00
C PRO A 98 12.73 -16.60 -3.23
N GLY A 99 13.53 -15.92 -2.41
CA GLY A 99 14.66 -16.50 -1.68
C GLY A 99 16.02 -16.36 -2.37
N ASP A 100 16.06 -15.95 -3.63
CA ASP A 100 17.31 -15.65 -4.33
C ASP A 100 17.92 -14.32 -3.85
N LEU A 101 19.24 -14.19 -4.01
CA LEU A 101 19.93 -12.91 -3.89
C LEU A 101 19.93 -12.21 -5.24
N PHE A 102 19.27 -11.05 -5.31
CA PHE A 102 19.46 -10.09 -6.39
C PHE A 102 20.75 -9.31 -6.16
N ASP A 103 21.57 -9.19 -7.20
CA ASP A 103 22.86 -8.51 -7.17
C ASP A 103 23.21 -8.05 -8.60
N GLU A 104 22.52 -7.01 -9.06
CA GLU A 104 22.66 -6.43 -10.41
C GLU A 104 22.57 -4.91 -10.34
N ASP A 105 23.27 -4.23 -11.25
CA ASP A 105 23.21 -2.76 -11.42
C ASP A 105 23.43 -1.96 -10.12
N GLY A 106 24.29 -2.46 -9.24
CA GLY A 106 24.58 -1.84 -7.93
C GLY A 106 23.47 -1.99 -6.89
N VAL A 107 22.36 -2.66 -7.22
CA VAL A 107 21.28 -2.99 -6.29
C VAL A 107 21.46 -4.43 -5.80
N ARG A 108 21.45 -4.61 -4.48
CA ARG A 108 21.66 -5.90 -3.83
C ARG A 108 20.63 -6.14 -2.72
N GLY A 109 19.90 -7.26 -2.79
CA GLY A 109 18.80 -7.53 -1.87
C GLY A 109 18.21 -8.93 -1.99
N LEU A 110 17.47 -9.35 -0.96
CA LEU A 110 16.75 -10.62 -0.94
C LEU A 110 15.48 -10.51 -1.79
N VAL A 111 15.28 -11.37 -2.78
CA VAL A 111 14.04 -11.44 -3.56
C VAL A 111 12.93 -12.00 -2.66
N ILE A 112 11.90 -11.21 -2.36
CA ILE A 112 10.77 -11.61 -1.50
C ILE A 112 9.49 -11.90 -2.27
N SER A 113 9.37 -11.38 -3.49
CA SER A 113 8.29 -11.71 -4.41
C SER A 113 8.74 -11.51 -5.85
N VAL A 114 8.06 -12.19 -6.78
CA VAL A 114 8.33 -12.09 -8.21
C VAL A 114 7.04 -11.99 -9.01
N THR A 115 7.11 -11.26 -10.11
CA THR A 115 6.10 -11.21 -11.17
C THR A 115 6.79 -11.40 -12.52
N ASP A 116 6.02 -11.44 -13.61
CA ASP A 116 6.55 -11.53 -14.98
C ASP A 116 7.64 -12.61 -15.17
N GLY A 117 7.36 -13.82 -14.68
CA GLY A 117 8.29 -14.95 -14.79
C GLY A 117 9.63 -14.77 -14.07
N GLY A 118 9.68 -13.93 -13.03
CA GLY A 118 10.91 -13.65 -12.28
C GLY A 118 11.72 -12.49 -12.85
N ARG A 119 11.20 -11.75 -13.83
CA ARG A 119 11.86 -10.58 -14.43
C ARG A 119 11.52 -9.29 -13.71
N HIS A 120 10.44 -9.28 -12.94
CA HIS A 120 10.14 -8.20 -12.01
C HIS A 120 9.85 -8.75 -10.61
N GLY A 121 9.88 -7.89 -9.59
CA GLY A 121 9.55 -8.29 -8.24
C GLY A 121 9.93 -7.27 -7.17
N LEU A 122 9.97 -7.74 -5.93
CA LEU A 122 10.40 -6.95 -4.77
C LEU A 122 11.64 -7.54 -4.13
N LEU A 123 12.58 -6.66 -3.81
CA LEU A 123 13.78 -6.92 -3.04
C LEU A 123 13.59 -6.38 -1.63
N LEU A 124 14.07 -7.11 -0.63
CA LEU A 124 14.22 -6.63 0.73
C LEU A 124 15.68 -6.31 1.02
N SER A 125 15.93 -5.20 1.72
CA SER A 125 17.27 -4.81 2.15
C SER A 125 17.90 -5.87 3.06
N LEU A 126 19.20 -6.11 2.86
CA LEU A 126 19.97 -7.05 3.66
C LEU A 126 20.26 -6.50 5.06
N ASP A 127 20.48 -5.20 5.17
CA ASP A 127 20.61 -4.45 6.42
C ASP A 127 19.24 -4.03 6.98
N GLN A 128 19.23 -3.68 8.26
CA GLN A 128 18.07 -3.15 8.96
C GLN A 128 18.45 -2.00 9.90
N ALA A 129 17.44 -1.27 10.37
CA ALA A 129 17.58 -0.31 11.46
C ALA A 129 16.43 -0.45 12.46
N GLU A 130 16.58 0.12 13.65
CA GLU A 130 15.48 0.28 14.61
C GLU A 130 15.16 1.77 14.72
N LEU A 131 14.06 2.20 14.11
CA LEU A 131 13.72 3.60 13.95
C LEU A 131 12.23 3.84 14.20
N PRO A 132 11.87 5.04 14.68
CA PRO A 132 10.48 5.46 14.67
C PRO A 132 10.08 5.93 13.27
N TRP A 133 8.78 5.93 13.03
CA TRP A 133 8.19 6.58 11.86
C TRP A 133 8.44 8.10 11.89
N VAL A 134 8.31 8.67 13.09
CA VAL A 134 8.37 10.11 13.36
C VAL A 134 9.48 10.43 14.36
N GLY A 135 10.32 11.40 14.02
CA GLY A 135 11.48 11.84 14.79
C GLY A 135 11.13 12.77 15.96
N GLU A 136 12.12 13.08 16.79
CA GLU A 136 11.93 13.77 18.07
C GLU A 136 11.26 15.15 17.95
N ALA A 137 11.67 15.97 16.98
CA ALA A 137 11.08 17.30 16.78
C ALA A 137 9.58 17.23 16.52
N ASN A 138 9.16 16.29 15.66
CA ASN A 138 7.76 16.00 15.44
C ASN A 138 7.11 15.40 16.70
N ARG A 139 7.73 14.45 17.40
CA ARG A 139 7.17 13.87 18.64
C ARG A 139 6.82 14.94 19.67
N GLN A 140 7.61 16.01 19.76
CA GLN A 140 7.36 17.14 20.67
C GLN A 140 6.19 18.02 20.21
N ILE A 141 6.04 18.26 18.90
CA ILE A 141 4.90 18.99 18.32
C ILE A 141 3.61 18.15 18.40
N LEU A 142 3.74 16.82 18.30
CA LEU A 142 2.68 15.83 18.42
C LEU A 142 2.35 15.44 19.86
N ALA A 143 3.09 15.95 20.85
CA ALA A 143 2.86 15.71 22.27
C ALA A 143 1.64 16.51 22.78
N GLY A 144 0.45 16.19 22.28
CA GLY A 144 -0.83 16.47 22.91
C GLY A 144 -1.24 15.32 23.84
N THR A 145 -1.77 15.69 25.02
CA THR A 145 -2.21 14.88 26.19
C THR A 145 -1.57 13.49 26.33
N VAL A 146 -0.54 13.42 27.17
CA VAL A 146 -0.01 12.16 27.69
C VAL A 146 -1.08 11.48 28.53
N GLU A 147 -1.57 10.30 28.11
CA GLU A 147 -2.27 9.41 29.03
C GLU A 147 -1.29 8.42 29.65
N MET A 148 -1.29 8.37 30.99
CA MET A 148 -0.58 7.37 31.77
C MET A 148 -1.29 6.03 31.64
N ILE A 149 -0.76 5.13 30.81
CA ILE A 149 -1.23 3.74 30.79
C ILE A 149 -0.41 2.96 31.82
N SER A 150 -1.00 2.70 32.99
CA SER A 150 -0.36 1.86 34.01
C SER A 150 -0.54 0.37 33.67
N GLY A 151 0.58 -0.34 33.47
CA GLY A 151 0.65 -1.80 33.39
C GLY A 151 2.05 -2.26 33.81
N TRP A 152 2.11 -3.30 34.64
CA TRP A 152 3.29 -3.74 35.40
C TRP A 152 4.62 -3.54 34.65
N THR A 153 5.48 -2.69 35.24
CA THR A 153 6.91 -2.45 34.99
C THR A 153 7.39 -1.36 34.02
N GLU A 154 6.56 -0.66 33.24
CA GLU A 154 7.02 0.51 32.46
C GLU A 154 5.96 1.62 32.32
N VAL A 155 6.35 2.88 32.49
CA VAL A 155 5.53 4.05 32.13
C VAL A 155 5.55 4.18 30.61
N ARG A 156 4.42 3.93 29.94
CA ARG A 156 4.27 4.20 28.50
C ARG A 156 3.48 5.50 28.30
N TYR A 157 4.09 6.44 27.59
CA TYR A 157 3.43 7.64 27.09
C TYR A 157 2.66 7.25 25.81
N ALA A 158 1.33 7.32 25.84
CA ALA A 158 0.52 7.22 24.63
C ALA A 158 0.43 8.61 23.98
N TYR A 159 1.05 8.77 22.81
CA TYR A 159 1.04 10.02 22.04
C TYR A 159 -0.17 10.02 21.09
N HIS A 160 -1.12 10.92 21.31
CA HIS A 160 -2.37 11.01 20.55
C HIS A 160 -2.48 12.22 19.62
N GLY A 161 -1.48 13.11 19.59
CA GLY A 161 -1.34 14.13 18.55
C GLY A 161 -0.62 13.56 17.34
N GLY A 162 -1.03 13.96 16.14
CA GLY A 162 -0.46 13.44 14.90
C GLY A 162 -0.63 14.40 13.72
N VAL A 163 0.24 14.30 12.71
CA VAL A 163 0.00 14.88 11.39
C VAL A 163 -0.30 13.73 10.44
N ALA A 164 -1.43 13.82 9.75
CA ALA A 164 -1.77 12.90 8.67
C ALA A 164 -0.95 13.26 7.44
N LEU A 165 -0.23 12.28 6.90
CA LEU A 165 0.68 12.41 5.77
C LEU A 165 0.00 11.98 4.46
N GLY A 166 -1.14 11.29 4.55
CA GLY A 166 -1.86 10.78 3.39
C GLY A 166 -1.19 9.56 2.75
N THR A 167 -0.24 8.91 3.45
CA THR A 167 0.48 7.73 2.93
C THR A 167 -0.34 6.46 3.16
N THR A 168 -1.56 6.41 2.64
CA THR A 168 -2.55 5.35 2.91
C THR A 168 -2.50 4.17 1.94
N ASP A 169 -1.62 4.18 0.94
CA ASP A 169 -1.52 3.10 -0.04
C ASP A 169 -1.07 1.81 0.68
N CYS A 170 -1.90 0.77 0.59
CA CYS A 170 -1.62 -0.49 1.23
C CYS A 170 -0.71 -1.38 0.37
N SER A 171 -0.61 -1.11 -0.93
CA SER A 171 0.00 -1.98 -1.94
C SER A 171 1.25 -1.42 -2.60
N ASP A 172 1.47 -0.10 -2.55
CA ASP A 172 2.61 0.54 -3.17
C ASP A 172 3.30 1.53 -2.22
N GLY A 173 4.40 1.10 -1.62
CA GLY A 173 5.23 1.92 -0.75
C GLY A 173 5.96 3.05 -1.49
N TRP A 174 6.19 2.88 -2.80
CA TRP A 174 6.76 3.96 -3.62
C TRP A 174 5.76 5.10 -3.79
N ASN A 175 4.48 4.78 -3.99
CA ASN A 175 3.43 5.80 -4.04
C ASN A 175 3.31 6.55 -2.70
N ASN A 176 3.40 5.83 -1.58
CA ASN A 176 3.46 6.44 -0.25
C ASN A 176 4.67 7.35 -0.06
N ARG A 177 5.85 6.94 -0.54
CA ARG A 177 7.05 7.77 -0.55
C ARG A 177 6.81 9.08 -1.32
N LEU A 178 6.23 9.02 -2.52
CA LEU A 178 5.95 10.21 -3.32
C LEU A 178 4.99 11.17 -2.58
N ARG A 179 3.90 10.63 -1.99
CA ARG A 179 2.95 11.43 -1.20
C ARG A 179 3.59 12.08 0.02
N LEU A 180 4.47 11.35 0.72
CA LEU A 180 5.21 11.92 1.84
C LEU A 180 6.04 13.13 1.37
N LEU A 181 6.87 12.95 0.33
CA LEU A 181 7.76 14.00 -0.17
C LEU A 181 6.99 15.22 -0.68
N GLU A 182 5.82 15.02 -1.29
CA GLU A 182 4.92 16.09 -1.71
C GLU A 182 4.30 16.85 -0.53
N ALA A 183 3.90 16.13 0.53
CA ALA A 183 3.25 16.72 1.69
C ALA A 183 4.20 17.54 2.57
N LEU A 184 5.45 17.07 2.75
CA LEU A 184 6.44 17.62 3.70
C LEU A 184 6.58 19.16 3.68
N PRO A 185 6.76 19.82 2.51
CA PRO A 185 6.92 21.28 2.47
C PRO A 185 5.70 22.04 2.98
N SER A 186 4.49 21.52 2.73
CA SER A 186 3.23 22.17 3.11
C SER A 186 2.95 22.11 4.61
N ILE A 187 3.46 21.06 5.27
CA ILE A 187 3.30 20.82 6.71
C ILE A 187 4.49 21.32 7.55
N GLY A 188 5.53 21.87 6.91
CA GLY A 188 6.68 22.47 7.59
C GLY A 188 7.68 21.46 8.16
N PHE A 189 7.71 20.23 7.62
CA PHE A 189 8.66 19.19 8.03
C PHE A 189 9.63 18.82 6.92
N ALA A 190 10.78 18.28 7.30
CA ALA A 190 11.76 17.70 6.40
C ALA A 190 11.71 16.17 6.48
N LEU A 191 12.28 15.49 5.48
CA LEU A 191 12.38 14.03 5.47
C LEU A 191 13.12 13.49 6.71
N SER A 192 14.11 14.23 7.22
CA SER A 192 14.84 13.89 8.44
C SER A 192 13.97 13.81 9.69
N ASP A 193 12.78 14.44 9.67
CA ASP A 193 11.80 14.34 10.75
C ASP A 193 11.00 13.03 10.72
N TYR A 194 11.28 12.16 9.73
CA TYR A 194 10.69 10.84 9.54
C TYR A 194 11.78 9.77 9.39
N PRO A 195 12.45 9.35 10.48
CA PRO A 195 13.70 8.60 10.43
C PRO A 195 13.62 7.28 9.66
N ALA A 196 12.53 6.51 9.79
CA ALA A 196 12.34 5.27 9.04
C ALA A 196 12.36 5.51 7.51
N PHE A 197 11.67 6.55 7.04
CA PHE A 197 11.66 6.93 5.63
C PHE A 197 13.02 7.47 5.19
N ALA A 198 13.62 8.36 5.98
CA ALA A 198 14.94 8.92 5.69
C ALA A 198 16.02 7.85 5.58
N TRP A 199 15.97 6.83 6.42
CA TRP A 199 16.91 5.70 6.37
C TRP A 199 16.76 4.90 5.08
N CYS A 200 15.54 4.63 4.62
CA CYS A 200 15.30 3.97 3.34
C CYS A 200 15.83 4.81 2.16
N GLU A 201 15.57 6.11 2.14
CA GLU A 201 16.05 7.03 1.08
C GLU A 201 17.58 7.09 1.00
N ALA A 202 18.25 7.07 2.16
CA ALA A 202 19.71 7.16 2.23
C ALA A 202 20.43 5.95 1.59
N LYS A 203 19.71 4.85 1.33
CA LYS A 203 20.28 3.66 0.69
C LYS A 203 20.52 3.83 -0.80
N GLY A 204 19.92 4.85 -1.41
CA GLY A 204 20.06 5.15 -2.84
C GLY A 204 18.72 5.13 -3.57
N ALA A 205 18.78 5.51 -4.84
CA ALA A 205 17.60 5.62 -5.69
C ALA A 205 16.82 4.29 -5.72
N GLY A 206 15.49 4.38 -5.59
CA GLY A 206 14.58 3.24 -5.68
C GLY A 206 14.38 2.46 -4.38
N TRP A 207 15.17 2.67 -3.33
CA TRP A 207 14.88 2.12 -2.02
C TRP A 207 13.82 2.95 -1.30
N TYR A 208 12.80 2.29 -0.73
CA TYR A 208 11.72 2.95 0.00
C TYR A 208 11.24 2.09 1.18
N LEU A 209 10.50 2.70 2.11
CA LEU A 209 9.83 1.98 3.18
C LEU A 209 8.62 1.24 2.57
N PRO A 210 8.53 -0.10 2.68
CA PRO A 210 7.48 -0.86 2.01
C PRO A 210 6.10 -0.55 2.55
N SER A 211 5.09 -0.60 1.70
CA SER A 211 3.69 -0.65 2.13
C SER A 211 3.39 -1.95 2.87
N ARG A 212 2.26 -1.98 3.56
CA ARG A 212 1.83 -3.14 4.35
C ARG A 212 1.76 -4.42 3.51
N ASP A 213 1.25 -4.32 2.28
CA ASP A 213 0.99 -5.50 1.46
C ASP A 213 2.24 -5.96 0.69
N GLU A 214 3.23 -5.10 0.51
CA GLU A 214 4.54 -5.51 -0.05
C GLU A 214 5.33 -6.42 0.88
N LEU A 215 5.10 -6.31 2.20
CA LEU A 215 5.69 -7.21 3.19
C LEU A 215 5.06 -8.61 3.21
N LYS A 216 3.94 -8.84 2.49
CA LYS A 216 3.29 -10.15 2.40
C LYS A 216 4.19 -11.22 1.79
N GLY A 217 5.11 -10.83 0.90
CA GLY A 217 6.08 -11.75 0.29
C GLY A 217 6.93 -12.49 1.32
N LEU A 218 7.17 -11.89 2.49
CA LEU A 218 7.87 -12.57 3.59
C LEU A 218 7.06 -13.70 4.22
N TRP A 219 5.73 -13.58 4.27
CA TRP A 219 4.86 -14.65 4.72
C TRP A 219 4.88 -15.83 3.75
N ASP A 220 4.93 -15.57 2.45
CA ASP A 220 4.95 -16.63 1.46
C ASP A 220 6.32 -17.30 1.36
N LEU A 221 7.39 -16.54 1.59
CA LEU A 221 8.75 -17.06 1.54
C LEU A 221 9.15 -17.83 2.81
N PHE A 222 8.79 -17.34 3.99
CA PHE A 222 9.24 -17.91 5.27
C PHE A 222 8.12 -18.51 6.12
N GLY A 223 6.85 -18.18 5.83
CA GLY A 223 5.70 -18.75 6.52
C GLY A 223 5.47 -20.20 6.17
N ASP A 224 5.10 -21.00 7.16
CA ASP A 224 4.49 -22.30 6.91
C ASP A 224 2.97 -22.12 6.81
N ALA A 225 2.35 -22.72 5.81
CA ALA A 225 0.90 -22.83 5.74
C ALA A 225 0.41 -23.66 6.92
N VAL A 226 -0.18 -23.03 7.94
CA VAL A 226 -0.76 -23.78 9.04
C VAL A 226 -2.10 -24.37 8.58
N GLU A 227 -2.16 -25.69 8.38
CA GLU A 227 -3.38 -26.42 7.96
C GLU A 227 -4.59 -26.14 8.86
N ASP A 228 -4.36 -25.86 10.15
CA ASP A 228 -5.43 -25.66 11.15
C ASP A 228 -5.76 -24.17 11.43
N GLY A 229 -5.19 -23.21 10.70
CA GLY A 229 -5.40 -21.77 10.92
C GLY A 229 -4.89 -21.25 12.28
N LYS A 230 -3.94 -21.97 12.88
CA LYS A 230 -3.54 -21.84 14.30
C LYS A 230 -2.03 -21.67 14.51
N PHE A 231 -1.58 -20.48 14.88
CA PHE A 231 -0.16 -20.15 15.04
C PHE A 231 0.32 -20.25 16.51
N SER A 232 1.54 -20.77 16.72
CA SER A 232 2.19 -20.91 18.03
C SER A 232 3.49 -20.10 18.14
N MET A 233 4.00 -19.94 19.37
CA MET A 233 5.31 -19.31 19.60
C MET A 233 6.47 -20.12 18.98
N GLY A 234 6.33 -21.45 18.90
CA GLY A 234 7.33 -22.30 18.25
C GLY A 234 7.39 -22.06 16.74
N ASP A 235 6.22 -21.88 16.09
CA ASP A 235 6.13 -21.55 14.66
C ASP A 235 6.75 -20.18 14.38
N TYR A 236 6.55 -19.23 15.29
CA TYR A 236 7.18 -17.91 15.25
C TYR A 236 8.70 -17.96 15.29
N ASP A 237 9.25 -18.72 16.25
CA ASP A 237 10.68 -18.88 16.40
C ASP A 237 11.28 -19.61 15.19
N ALA A 238 10.59 -20.64 14.67
CA ALA A 238 11.00 -21.37 13.47
C ALA A 238 11.05 -20.46 12.23
N LEU A 239 10.01 -19.64 12.01
CA LEU A 239 9.95 -18.68 10.93
C LEU A 239 11.10 -17.67 11.00
N ARG A 240 11.33 -17.08 12.18
CA ARG A 240 12.44 -16.13 12.38
C ARG A 240 13.80 -16.80 12.15
N ASN A 241 13.97 -18.06 12.58
CA ASN A 241 15.21 -18.78 12.35
C ASN A 241 15.46 -19.04 10.85
N ARG A 242 14.43 -19.34 10.06
CA ARG A 242 14.55 -19.45 8.59
C ARG A 242 14.93 -18.12 7.96
N PHE A 243 14.27 -17.03 8.35
CA PHE A 243 14.62 -15.68 7.90
C PHE A 243 16.08 -15.33 8.22
N ASN A 244 16.51 -15.55 9.47
CA ASN A 244 17.86 -15.26 9.91
C ASN A 244 18.92 -16.12 9.20
N ALA A 245 18.62 -17.40 8.95
CA ALA A 245 19.50 -18.27 8.17
C ALA A 245 19.66 -17.78 6.72
N CYS A 246 18.56 -17.29 6.11
CA CYS A 246 18.61 -16.69 4.77
C CYS A 246 19.43 -15.39 4.76
N MET A 247 19.20 -14.49 5.72
CA MET A 247 20.00 -13.26 5.85
C MET A 247 21.48 -13.56 6.06
N ALA A 248 21.81 -14.49 6.95
CA ALA A 248 23.19 -14.91 7.18
C ALA A 248 23.87 -15.46 5.92
N ARG A 249 23.15 -16.21 5.08
CA ARG A 249 23.67 -16.75 3.80
C ARG A 249 24.12 -15.64 2.85
N TYR A 250 23.47 -14.48 2.88
CA TYR A 250 23.76 -13.37 1.97
C TYR A 250 24.52 -12.20 2.63
N GLY A 251 24.92 -12.37 3.89
CA GLY A 251 25.63 -11.34 4.67
C GLY A 251 24.74 -10.19 5.12
N GLY A 252 23.44 -10.42 5.30
CA GLY A 252 22.50 -9.47 5.87
C GLY A 252 22.38 -9.57 7.38
N ASP A 253 21.78 -8.54 7.97
CA ASP A 253 21.54 -8.47 9.41
C ASP A 253 20.49 -9.50 9.83
N PRO A 254 20.71 -10.26 10.92
CA PRO A 254 19.66 -11.10 11.48
C PRO A 254 18.61 -10.26 12.20
N TYR A 255 17.38 -10.74 12.25
CA TYR A 255 16.37 -10.19 13.13
C TYR A 255 16.60 -10.66 14.59
N PRO A 256 16.65 -9.75 15.59
CA PRO A 256 16.92 -10.11 16.97
C PRO A 256 15.80 -10.95 17.59
N ARG A 257 16.09 -11.61 18.73
CA ARG A 257 15.07 -12.43 19.42
C ARG A 257 13.92 -11.59 19.99
N TRP A 258 14.23 -10.36 20.37
CA TRP A 258 13.31 -9.37 20.91
C TRP A 258 13.60 -8.04 20.22
N PRO A 259 12.58 -7.23 19.89
CA PRO A 259 11.14 -7.41 20.13
C PRO A 259 10.49 -8.45 19.18
N ALA A 260 9.16 -8.52 19.17
CA ALA A 260 8.41 -9.32 18.20
C ALA A 260 8.87 -9.00 16.76
N PHE A 261 9.20 -10.04 15.98
CA PHE A 261 9.42 -10.07 14.53
C PHE A 261 8.38 -9.30 13.72
N ARG A 262 8.63 -7.99 13.64
CA ARG A 262 7.77 -6.98 13.05
C ARG A 262 8.60 -5.95 12.31
N PHE A 263 8.06 -5.48 11.19
CA PHE A 263 8.62 -4.35 10.45
C PHE A 263 7.61 -3.20 10.35
N TRP A 264 8.11 -1.97 10.41
CA TRP A 264 7.34 -0.80 9.97
C TRP A 264 6.94 -0.95 8.51
N SER A 265 5.73 -0.52 8.16
CA SER A 265 5.35 -0.22 6.77
C SER A 265 5.19 1.28 6.56
N SER A 266 5.13 1.75 5.32
CA SER A 266 4.85 3.14 4.94
C SER A 266 3.36 3.49 4.98
N THR A 267 2.50 2.52 5.26
CA THR A 267 1.05 2.70 5.25
C THR A 267 0.61 3.39 6.54
N GLU A 268 0.11 4.61 6.40
CA GLU A 268 -0.49 5.39 7.48
C GLU A 268 -1.85 4.80 7.83
N LYS A 269 -2.13 4.73 9.13
CA LYS A 269 -3.48 4.47 9.61
C LYS A 269 -4.24 5.77 9.80
N ASP A 270 -3.64 6.66 10.58
CA ASP A 270 -4.19 7.96 10.92
C ASP A 270 -3.06 8.92 11.30
N ALA A 271 -3.43 10.11 11.73
CA ALA A 271 -2.50 11.15 12.11
C ALA A 271 -1.45 10.68 13.14
N ALA A 272 -1.83 9.87 14.12
CA ALA A 272 -0.97 9.43 15.23
C ALA A 272 -0.32 8.05 14.99
N ARG A 273 -0.88 7.24 14.09
CA ARG A 273 -0.55 5.82 13.96
C ARG A 273 -0.15 5.41 12.55
N GLY A 274 0.90 4.60 12.46
CA GLY A 274 1.30 3.87 11.26
C GLY A 274 0.97 2.39 11.39
N TYR A 275 0.90 1.68 10.27
CA TYR A 275 0.85 0.23 10.29
C TYR A 275 2.26 -0.36 10.34
N GLY A 276 2.38 -1.51 11.00
CA GLY A 276 3.48 -2.42 10.72
C GLY A 276 2.98 -3.85 10.68
N VAL A 277 3.86 -4.72 10.22
CA VAL A 277 3.51 -6.07 9.78
C VAL A 277 4.27 -7.06 10.62
N ASP A 278 3.52 -7.90 11.32
CA ASP A 278 4.07 -9.10 11.97
C ASP A 278 4.37 -10.14 10.90
N VAL A 279 5.64 -10.46 10.69
CA VAL A 279 6.07 -11.44 9.67
C VAL A 279 5.67 -12.86 10.06
N GLY A 280 5.32 -13.09 11.33
CA GLY A 280 4.88 -14.38 11.84
C GLY A 280 3.48 -14.82 11.39
N CYS A 281 2.54 -13.89 11.20
CA CYS A 281 1.12 -14.22 11.20
C CYS A 281 0.45 -13.66 9.95
N ARG A 282 0.01 -14.54 9.04
CA ARG A 282 -0.91 -14.14 7.98
C ARG A 282 -2.20 -13.56 8.61
N PRO A 283 -2.90 -12.62 7.97
CA PRO A 283 -4.06 -11.95 8.55
C PRO A 283 -5.19 -12.91 8.92
N GLU A 284 -5.26 -14.05 8.24
CA GLU A 284 -6.31 -15.05 8.43
C GLU A 284 -6.02 -16.01 9.60
N VAL A 285 -4.90 -15.85 10.32
CA VAL A 285 -4.41 -16.84 11.29
C VAL A 285 -4.68 -16.43 12.75
N VAL A 286 -5.14 -17.39 13.55
CA VAL A 286 -5.52 -17.24 14.97
C VAL A 286 -4.43 -17.79 15.88
N TRP A 287 -4.06 -17.11 16.97
CA TRP A 287 -3.09 -17.69 17.91
C TRP A 287 -3.69 -18.79 18.76
N ARG A 288 -2.97 -19.92 18.84
CA ARG A 288 -3.39 -21.11 19.61
C ARG A 288 -3.69 -20.80 21.07
N SER A 289 -2.88 -19.95 21.71
CA SER A 289 -2.98 -19.67 23.15
C SER A 289 -4.09 -18.67 23.52
N HIS A 290 -4.49 -17.79 22.61
CA HIS A 290 -5.39 -16.67 22.95
C HIS A 290 -6.84 -16.89 22.50
N ARG A 291 -7.14 -17.93 21.69
CA ARG A 291 -8.46 -18.11 21.03
C ARG A 291 -8.98 -16.79 20.39
N LYS A 292 -8.06 -15.91 19.99
CA LYS A 292 -8.31 -14.62 19.34
C LYS A 292 -7.51 -14.55 18.05
N PRO A 293 -8.03 -13.98 16.95
CA PRO A 293 -7.27 -13.76 15.74
C PRO A 293 -6.08 -12.88 16.06
N TYR A 294 -4.88 -13.43 15.99
CA TYR A 294 -3.66 -12.65 16.16
C TYR A 294 -3.26 -11.98 14.84
N GLY A 295 -3.91 -12.41 13.75
CA GLY A 295 -3.87 -11.85 12.42
C GLY A 295 -4.89 -10.73 12.18
N THR A 296 -5.46 -10.09 13.19
CA THR A 296 -5.75 -8.67 12.91
C THR A 296 -4.37 -8.02 12.80
N LEU A 297 -3.86 -7.86 11.58
CA LEU A 297 -2.99 -6.74 11.18
C LEU A 297 -3.35 -5.64 12.15
N ARG A 298 -2.54 -5.30 13.19
CA ARG A 298 -3.04 -4.57 14.38
C ARG A 298 -4.01 -3.52 13.88
N SER A 299 -5.32 -3.78 13.97
CA SER A 299 -6.28 -3.00 13.16
C SER A 299 -6.27 -1.56 13.65
N GLU A 300 -5.74 -1.40 14.86
CA GLU A 300 -5.46 -0.23 15.62
C GLU A 300 -4.27 0.60 15.13
N GLY A 301 -3.31 0.06 14.37
CA GLY A 301 -2.05 0.75 14.07
C GLY A 301 -1.22 1.00 15.34
N GLU A 302 -0.01 1.51 15.20
CA GLU A 302 0.87 1.78 16.33
C GLU A 302 1.41 3.20 16.29
N SER A 303 1.71 3.74 17.47
CA SER A 303 2.17 5.13 17.56
C SER A 303 3.40 5.32 16.67
N LYS A 304 3.34 6.34 15.82
CA LYS A 304 4.44 6.70 14.92
C LYS A 304 5.73 7.06 15.67
N ALA A 305 5.64 7.34 16.96
CA ALA A 305 6.76 7.61 17.86
C ALA A 305 7.51 6.34 18.33
N THR A 306 6.89 5.16 18.20
CA THR A 306 7.45 3.89 18.64
C THR A 306 8.58 3.45 17.72
N VAL A 307 9.68 2.98 18.31
CA VAL A 307 10.82 2.44 17.58
C VAL A 307 10.56 0.98 17.23
N TRP A 308 10.49 0.65 15.94
CA TRP A 308 10.46 -0.73 15.45
C TRP A 308 11.53 -0.96 14.39
N SER A 309 11.73 -2.23 14.06
CA SER A 309 12.64 -2.60 12.98
C SER A 309 12.14 -2.09 11.63
N VAL A 310 13.08 -1.62 10.83
CA VAL A 310 12.88 -1.07 9.48
C VAL A 310 13.76 -1.85 8.52
N ARG A 311 13.17 -2.26 7.41
CA ARG A 311 13.86 -2.72 6.22
C ARG A 311 13.28 -2.02 5.01
N ALA A 312 14.13 -1.70 4.06
CA ALA A 312 13.73 -1.05 2.83
C ALA A 312 13.38 -2.09 1.78
N VAL A 313 12.52 -1.71 0.84
CA VAL A 313 12.20 -2.49 -0.35
C VAL A 313 12.62 -1.74 -1.61
N HIS A 314 12.94 -2.49 -2.65
CA HIS A 314 13.23 -2.01 -4.00
C HIS A 314 12.47 -2.87 -5.01
N LYS A 315 11.96 -2.27 -6.08
CA LYS A 315 11.35 -2.98 -7.22
C LYS A 315 12.42 -3.30 -8.25
N PHE A 316 12.40 -4.49 -8.81
CA PHE A 316 13.25 -4.85 -9.94
C PHE A 316 12.38 -5.39 -11.06
#